data_AF-A0A660XEC2-F1
#
_entry.id   AF-A0A660XEC2-F1
#
_cell.length_a   1.000
_cell.length_b   1.000
_cell.length_c   1.000
_cell.angle_alpha   90.00
_cell.angle_beta   90.00
_cell.angle_gamma   90.00
#
_symmetry.space_group_name_H-M   'P 1'
#
loop_
_entity.id
_entity.type
_entity.pdbx_description
1 polymer ?
#
loop_
_entity_poly.entity_id
_entity_poly.type
_entity_poly.pdbx_seq_one_letter_code
_entity_poly.pdbx_strand_id
1 'polypeptide(L)'
;MAFNIDLEAPEWAEFIPVDNLADYDEPIEFEPVNDLFYDYNHLSDPTFETTALDDVIEVDMPMLPYQLEMMNDTTTKILGMVAGFGSGKTYTVCKKAMQLLSLNPGCDGIITEPNYPLLIQVLLPEMEKALNEAGYEWVFKKTEGIYYVNVNGQTTRIIAKSMENYDRLIGINGAWIIADEFDTTKENIAYAAFIKLLGRLRAGWVRQFVIVGTPEGFRAMYKIFVTEQRGHLIKARTTQNIFLPPDFVQTLYDTYPPNLVEAYINGEFINMHAENVFSYFDREKHHATITIGPEDKSIWLGGDFNAGGCCSIAAIQQDGKTYVFGEYVTKDTFETRDALKRDFKGCHLYGCFDATGNKKTSNASQSDLDILGEADVSLMMGQSNPHIMDSVLSVNNALIKGDLYIDTNKCPNLTRAIEQLAFDEVTQMPEKRTGPATIDDWTDALRYLMWVVNPVTKVSFSTYNGLGQLSKAA
;
A
#
# COMPACT_ATOMS: atom_id res chain seq x y z
N MET A 1 -13.72 -22.89 -17.87
CA MET A 1 -14.82 -22.85 -18.85
C MET A 1 -14.43 -21.75 -19.82
N ALA A 2 -13.86 -22.12 -20.97
CA ALA A 2 -13.23 -21.17 -21.88
C ALA A 2 -14.22 -20.07 -22.32
N PHE A 3 -13.86 -18.80 -22.10
CA PHE A 3 -14.58 -17.66 -22.65
C PHE A 3 -14.19 -17.47 -24.11
N ASN A 4 -14.93 -18.11 -25.02
CA ASN A 4 -15.09 -17.60 -26.37
C ASN A 4 -16.12 -16.48 -26.29
N ILE A 5 -15.68 -15.22 -26.39
CA ILE A 5 -16.60 -14.12 -26.66
C ILE A 5 -16.70 -14.01 -28.17
N ASP A 6 -17.68 -14.70 -28.76
CA ASP A 6 -18.17 -14.34 -30.09
C ASP A 6 -18.80 -12.95 -29.97
N LEU A 7 -18.08 -11.94 -30.45
CA LEU A 7 -18.59 -10.58 -30.60
C LEU A 7 -19.30 -10.47 -31.96
N GLU A 8 -20.45 -11.11 -32.09
CA GLU A 8 -21.44 -10.67 -33.06
C GLU A 8 -22.33 -9.60 -32.42
N ALA A 9 -22.50 -8.47 -33.12
CA ALA A 9 -23.42 -7.43 -32.70
C ALA A 9 -24.84 -8.01 -32.60
N PRO A 10 -25.66 -7.61 -31.60
CA PRO A 10 -27.01 -8.14 -31.48
C PRO A 10 -27.86 -7.88 -32.74
N GLU A 11 -28.57 -8.91 -33.21
CA GLU A 11 -29.45 -8.90 -34.41
C GLU A 11 -30.62 -7.90 -34.36
N TRP A 12 -30.79 -7.12 -33.29
CA TRP A 12 -31.77 -6.02 -33.25
C TRP A 12 -31.20 -4.67 -33.76
N ALA A 13 -29.93 -4.63 -34.17
CA ALA A 13 -29.33 -3.47 -34.83
C ALA A 13 -29.68 -3.38 -36.32
N GLU A 14 -30.97 -3.40 -36.67
CA GLU A 14 -31.40 -2.83 -37.94
C GLU A 14 -31.44 -1.30 -37.81
N PHE A 15 -30.72 -0.64 -38.73
CA PHE A 15 -30.75 0.79 -38.95
C PHE A 15 -32.20 1.29 -39.02
N ILE A 16 -32.64 2.09 -38.04
CA ILE A 16 -33.83 2.93 -38.18
C ILE A 16 -33.34 4.30 -38.65
N PRO A 17 -33.59 4.69 -39.91
CA PRO A 17 -33.36 6.06 -40.35
C PRO A 17 -34.23 7.00 -39.49
N VAL A 18 -33.63 8.07 -38.98
CA VAL A 18 -34.34 9.10 -38.23
C VAL A 18 -35.26 9.86 -39.19
N ASP A 19 -36.49 9.39 -39.35
CA ASP A 19 -37.61 10.17 -39.86
C ASP A 19 -38.90 9.75 -39.13
N ASN A 20 -39.50 10.72 -38.44
CA ASN A 20 -40.79 10.68 -37.72
C ASN A 20 -40.89 9.84 -36.43
N LEU A 21 -40.45 10.42 -35.32
CA LEU A 21 -40.96 10.10 -33.98
C LEU A 21 -42.26 10.88 -33.73
N ALA A 22 -43.39 10.25 -34.02
CA ALA A 22 -44.68 10.57 -33.44
C ALA A 22 -45.45 9.25 -33.23
N ASP A 23 -45.99 9.11 -32.02
CA ASP A 23 -46.90 8.06 -31.57
C ASP A 23 -46.28 6.67 -31.32
N TYR A 24 -46.02 6.34 -30.04
CA TYR A 24 -46.39 5.07 -29.39
C TYR A 24 -46.21 5.22 -27.87
N ASP A 25 -47.32 5.53 -27.18
CA ASP A 25 -47.50 5.43 -25.73
C ASP A 25 -48.08 4.03 -25.43
N GLU A 26 -47.29 3.05 -24.96
CA GLU A 26 -47.77 1.94 -24.09
C GLU A 26 -46.59 1.33 -23.28
N PRO A 27 -46.78 0.94 -22.00
CA PRO A 27 -45.73 0.37 -21.17
C PRO A 27 -45.61 -1.17 -21.32
N ILE A 28 -44.38 -1.68 -21.43
CA ILE A 28 -44.07 -3.11 -21.49
C ILE A 28 -43.87 -3.65 -20.06
N GLU A 29 -44.70 -4.59 -19.62
CA GLU A 29 -44.51 -5.37 -18.38
C GLU A 29 -43.58 -6.59 -18.63
N PHE A 30 -42.70 -6.90 -17.66
CA PHE A 30 -41.84 -8.09 -17.67
C PHE A 30 -42.30 -9.09 -16.59
N GLU A 31 -42.47 -10.36 -16.96
CA GLU A 31 -42.64 -11.49 -16.01
C GLU A 31 -41.27 -12.13 -15.65
N PRO A 32 -41.10 -12.66 -14.42
CA PRO A 32 -39.83 -13.24 -13.97
C PRO A 32 -39.74 -14.74 -14.31
N VAL A 33 -38.58 -15.17 -14.82
CA VAL A 33 -38.27 -16.60 -15.05
C VAL A 33 -37.42 -17.12 -13.90
N ASN A 34 -37.98 -18.03 -13.10
CA ASN A 34 -37.27 -18.84 -12.11
C ASN A 34 -36.81 -20.19 -12.71
N ASP A 35 -35.67 -20.67 -12.21
CA ASP A 35 -35.16 -22.04 -12.16
C ASP A 35 -34.97 -22.85 -13.46
N LEU A 36 -33.71 -23.07 -13.83
CA LEU A 36 -33.27 -24.31 -14.50
C LEU A 36 -31.86 -24.72 -14.03
N PHE A 37 -31.83 -25.64 -13.06
CA PHE A 37 -30.71 -26.57 -12.83
C PHE A 37 -30.65 -27.56 -14.00
N TYR A 38 -29.47 -27.86 -14.54
CA TYR A 38 -29.28 -29.02 -15.43
C TYR A 38 -28.15 -29.95 -14.98
N ASP A 39 -28.56 -31.21 -14.89
CA ASP A 39 -27.90 -32.43 -14.48
C ASP A 39 -27.02 -33.00 -15.62
N TYR A 40 -25.83 -33.49 -15.29
CA TYR A 40 -24.87 -34.07 -16.23
C TYR A 40 -24.99 -35.59 -16.21
N ASN A 41 -25.47 -36.21 -17.30
CA ASN A 41 -25.04 -37.57 -17.69
C ASN A 41 -25.47 -37.95 -19.11
N HIS A 42 -24.57 -38.68 -19.78
CA HIS A 42 -24.68 -39.36 -21.08
C HIS A 42 -24.41 -38.57 -22.35
N LEU A 43 -23.27 -38.85 -22.99
CA LEU A 43 -23.23 -39.64 -24.25
C LEU A 43 -21.78 -40.02 -24.59
N SER A 44 -21.62 -41.28 -24.98
CA SER A 44 -20.38 -41.93 -25.39
C SER A 44 -20.56 -42.49 -26.80
N ASP A 45 -19.73 -42.06 -27.77
CA ASP A 45 -19.09 -42.95 -28.77
C ASP A 45 -17.99 -42.19 -29.54
N PRO A 46 -16.86 -42.84 -29.94
CA PRO A 46 -15.68 -42.20 -30.51
C PRO A 46 -15.61 -42.39 -32.04
N THR A 47 -14.92 -41.49 -32.74
CA THR A 47 -13.96 -41.77 -33.84
C THR A 47 -13.66 -40.47 -34.60
N PHE A 48 -12.41 -40.01 -34.57
CA PHE A 48 -11.56 -39.74 -35.74
C PHE A 48 -10.21 -39.16 -35.27
N GLU A 49 -9.12 -39.77 -35.72
CA GLU A 49 -7.75 -39.34 -35.43
C GLU A 49 -7.42 -38.01 -36.11
N THR A 50 -6.90 -37.06 -35.34
CA THR A 50 -5.98 -36.03 -35.85
C THR A 50 -4.85 -35.83 -34.85
N THR A 51 -3.65 -36.24 -35.26
CA THR A 51 -2.39 -35.89 -34.62
C THR A 51 -2.15 -34.39 -34.68
N ALA A 52 -2.16 -33.71 -33.54
CA ALA A 52 -1.50 -32.41 -33.34
C ALA A 52 -1.30 -32.15 -31.83
N LEU A 53 -0.05 -32.31 -31.36
CA LEU A 53 0.57 -31.61 -30.22
C LEU A 53 -0.37 -31.18 -29.08
N ASP A 54 -0.76 -32.13 -28.23
CA ASP A 54 -1.32 -31.83 -26.91
C ASP A 54 -0.19 -31.40 -25.96
N ASP A 55 0.02 -30.09 -25.85
CA ASP A 55 0.57 -29.43 -24.66
C ASP A 55 0.10 -27.96 -24.67
N VAL A 56 -1.22 -27.76 -24.62
CA VAL A 56 -1.79 -26.47 -24.19
C VAL A 56 -2.24 -26.64 -22.75
N ILE A 57 -1.41 -26.18 -21.82
CA ILE A 57 -1.85 -25.94 -20.45
C ILE A 57 -2.79 -24.72 -20.52
N GLU A 58 -4.09 -24.95 -20.67
CA GLU A 58 -5.10 -23.92 -20.43
C GLU A 58 -5.05 -23.53 -18.95
N VAL A 59 -4.38 -22.42 -18.64
CA VAL A 59 -4.45 -21.81 -17.31
C VAL A 59 -5.62 -20.82 -17.32
N ASP A 60 -6.85 -21.34 -17.20
CA ASP A 60 -8.03 -20.54 -16.89
C ASP A 60 -7.91 -20.12 -15.41
N MET A 61 -7.31 -18.95 -15.14
CA MET A 61 -7.17 -18.43 -13.77
C MET A 61 -8.55 -18.01 -13.25
N PRO A 62 -9.13 -18.68 -12.24
CA PRO A 62 -10.46 -18.30 -11.75
C PRO A 62 -10.43 -16.91 -11.11
N MET A 63 -11.24 -15.97 -11.61
CA MET A 63 -11.41 -14.66 -10.99
C MET A 63 -12.16 -14.77 -9.66
N LEU A 64 -11.75 -13.98 -8.67
CA LEU A 64 -12.41 -13.92 -7.37
C LEU A 64 -13.76 -13.19 -7.48
N PRO A 65 -14.74 -13.45 -6.59
CA PRO A 65 -16.09 -12.89 -6.73
C PRO A 65 -16.13 -11.37 -6.86
N TYR A 66 -15.34 -10.63 -6.07
CA TYR A 66 -15.26 -9.18 -6.15
C TYR A 66 -14.52 -8.68 -7.41
N GLN A 67 -13.59 -9.47 -7.95
CA GLN A 67 -12.94 -9.16 -9.23
C GLN A 67 -13.95 -9.30 -10.37
N LEU A 68 -14.75 -10.37 -10.34
CA LEU A 68 -15.81 -10.61 -11.30
C LEU A 68 -16.89 -9.51 -11.22
N GLU A 69 -17.31 -9.11 -10.01
CA GLU A 69 -18.22 -7.98 -9.81
C GLU A 69 -17.65 -6.71 -10.46
N MET A 70 -16.36 -6.43 -10.22
CA MET A 70 -15.68 -5.26 -10.79
C MET A 70 -15.58 -5.32 -12.32
N MET A 71 -15.37 -6.50 -12.90
CA MET A 71 -15.34 -6.66 -14.36
C MET A 71 -16.75 -6.52 -14.95
N ASN A 72 -17.77 -7.12 -14.33
CA ASN A 72 -19.13 -7.10 -14.84
C ASN A 72 -19.76 -5.70 -14.79
N ASP A 73 -19.34 -4.85 -13.86
CA ASP A 73 -19.80 -3.46 -13.82
C ASP A 73 -19.09 -2.59 -14.86
N THR A 74 -19.75 -2.40 -15.99
CA THR A 74 -19.36 -1.48 -17.07
C THR A 74 -20.23 -0.22 -17.13
N THR A 75 -21.14 -0.03 -16.18
CA THR A 75 -22.17 1.03 -16.23
C THR A 75 -21.96 2.10 -15.17
N THR A 76 -21.39 1.74 -14.02
CA THR A 76 -21.15 2.67 -12.92
C THR A 76 -20.01 3.61 -13.27
N LYS A 77 -20.30 4.91 -13.28
CA LYS A 77 -19.31 5.94 -13.62
C LYS A 77 -18.19 6.10 -12.60
N ILE A 78 -18.48 5.90 -11.31
CA ILE A 78 -17.49 5.98 -10.23
C ILE A 78 -17.56 4.64 -9.50
N LEU A 79 -16.57 3.78 -9.72
CA LEU A 79 -16.54 2.41 -9.23
C LEU A 79 -15.37 2.24 -8.27
N GLY A 80 -15.67 1.88 -7.03
CA GLY A 80 -14.69 1.69 -5.97
C GLY A 80 -14.49 0.20 -5.67
N MET A 81 -13.26 -0.18 -5.32
CA MET A 81 -12.98 -1.46 -4.65
C MET A 81 -12.07 -1.22 -3.45
N VAL A 82 -12.58 -1.46 -2.25
CA VAL A 82 -11.79 -1.44 -1.02
C VAL A 82 -11.34 -2.86 -0.68
N ALA A 83 -10.04 -3.07 -0.51
CA ALA A 83 -9.49 -4.41 -0.37
C ALA A 83 -8.25 -4.44 0.52
N GLY A 84 -8.21 -5.41 1.44
CA GLY A 84 -7.05 -5.59 2.34
C GLY A 84 -5.81 -6.20 1.69
N PHE A 85 -4.87 -6.64 2.52
CA PHE A 85 -3.67 -7.33 2.04
C PHE A 85 -4.02 -8.65 1.35
N GLY A 86 -3.27 -8.96 0.30
CA GLY A 86 -3.41 -10.22 -0.42
C GLY A 86 -4.69 -10.37 -1.26
N SER A 87 -5.45 -9.32 -1.52
CA SER A 87 -6.70 -9.38 -2.32
C SER A 87 -6.50 -9.33 -3.85
N GLY A 88 -5.26 -9.26 -4.33
CA GLY A 88 -5.00 -9.17 -5.78
C GLY A 88 -5.47 -7.85 -6.41
N LYS A 89 -5.36 -6.72 -5.69
CA LYS A 89 -5.72 -5.36 -6.16
C LYS A 89 -5.11 -5.03 -7.51
N THR A 90 -3.79 -5.08 -7.61
CA THR A 90 -3.05 -4.70 -8.82
C THR A 90 -3.42 -5.59 -10.01
N TYR A 91 -3.60 -6.90 -9.79
CA TYR A 91 -4.10 -7.81 -10.83
C TYR A 91 -5.49 -7.37 -11.33
N THR A 92 -6.39 -7.04 -10.42
CA THR A 92 -7.75 -6.57 -10.73
C THR A 92 -7.73 -5.25 -11.52
N VAL A 93 -6.87 -4.32 -11.11
CA VAL A 93 -6.62 -3.03 -11.78
C VAL A 93 -6.16 -3.24 -13.22
N CYS A 94 -5.15 -4.09 -13.43
CA CYS A 94 -4.64 -4.37 -14.78
C CYS A 94 -5.67 -5.07 -15.66
N LYS A 95 -6.44 -6.04 -15.13
CA LYS A 95 -7.53 -6.69 -15.90
C LYS A 95 -8.67 -5.71 -16.21
N LYS A 96 -9.06 -4.84 -15.28
CA LYS A 96 -10.03 -3.77 -15.56
C LYS A 96 -9.53 -2.82 -16.63
N ALA A 97 -8.23 -2.49 -16.63
CA ALA A 97 -7.61 -1.69 -17.68
C ALA A 97 -7.71 -2.36 -19.04
N MET A 98 -7.45 -3.66 -19.14
CA MET A 98 -7.59 -4.41 -20.40
C MET A 98 -9.04 -4.42 -20.91
N GLN A 99 -10.01 -4.61 -20.02
CA GLN A 99 -11.43 -4.54 -20.37
C GLN A 99 -11.82 -3.13 -20.86
N LEU A 100 -11.42 -2.08 -20.14
CA LEU A 100 -11.77 -0.71 -20.51
C LEU A 100 -11.06 -0.25 -21.77
N LEU A 101 -9.87 -0.78 -22.03
CA LEU A 101 -9.14 -0.61 -23.28
C LEU A 101 -9.90 -1.25 -24.45
N SER A 102 -10.37 -2.49 -24.32
CA SER A 102 -11.12 -3.19 -25.37
C SER A 102 -12.50 -2.57 -25.66
N LEU A 103 -13.14 -2.00 -24.64
CA LEU A 103 -14.43 -1.30 -24.75
C LEU A 103 -14.31 0.13 -25.29
N ASN A 104 -13.09 0.71 -25.33
CA ASN A 104 -12.86 2.06 -25.83
C ASN A 104 -11.68 2.18 -26.82
N PRO A 105 -11.66 1.42 -27.94
CA PRO A 105 -10.64 1.57 -28.97
C PRO A 105 -10.52 3.04 -29.44
N GLY A 106 -9.28 3.53 -29.53
CA GLY A 106 -8.95 4.89 -29.98
C GLY A 106 -9.11 5.98 -28.92
N CYS A 107 -9.51 5.66 -27.69
CA CYS A 107 -9.72 6.64 -26.62
C CYS A 107 -8.72 6.49 -25.48
N ASP A 108 -8.13 7.60 -25.01
CA ASP A 108 -7.12 7.56 -23.96
C ASP A 108 -7.66 6.99 -22.63
N GLY A 109 -6.85 6.16 -21.99
CA GLY A 109 -6.99 5.72 -20.61
C GLY A 109 -5.94 6.37 -19.72
N ILE A 110 -6.27 6.60 -18.46
CA ILE A 110 -5.33 7.07 -17.43
C ILE A 110 -5.25 6.00 -16.35
N ILE A 111 -4.03 5.69 -15.92
CA ILE A 111 -3.80 4.82 -14.78
C ILE A 111 -2.76 5.44 -13.84
N THR A 112 -3.03 5.39 -12.54
CA THR A 112 -2.17 6.05 -11.56
C THR A 112 -1.86 5.18 -10.35
N GLU A 113 -0.61 5.31 -9.90
CA GLU A 113 -0.13 4.89 -8.58
C GLU A 113 0.09 6.13 -7.70
N PRO A 114 0.16 6.00 -6.37
CA PRO A 114 0.35 7.13 -5.46
C PRO A 114 1.58 7.98 -5.81
N ASN A 115 2.72 7.32 -5.98
CA ASN A 115 4.02 7.93 -6.23
C ASN A 115 4.77 7.25 -7.39
N TYR A 116 5.83 7.89 -7.85
CA TYR A 116 6.62 7.40 -9.00
C TYR A 116 7.37 6.08 -8.72
N PRO A 117 7.95 5.83 -7.52
CA PRO A 117 8.50 4.51 -7.20
C PRO A 117 7.52 3.36 -7.37
N LEU A 118 6.31 3.45 -6.80
CA LEU A 118 5.27 2.41 -6.91
C LEU A 118 4.85 2.20 -8.38
N LEU A 119 4.69 3.29 -9.13
CA LEU A 119 4.42 3.24 -10.57
C LEU A 119 5.42 2.34 -11.31
N ILE A 120 6.72 2.59 -11.13
CA ILE A 120 7.77 1.87 -11.86
C ILE A 120 7.96 0.44 -11.34
N GLN A 121 7.87 0.22 -10.03
CA GLN A 121 8.20 -1.06 -9.41
C GLN A 121 7.05 -2.07 -9.44
N VAL A 122 5.80 -1.59 -9.40
CA VAL A 122 4.63 -2.44 -9.22
C VAL A 122 3.73 -2.40 -10.46
N LEU A 123 3.24 -1.21 -10.84
CA LEU A 123 2.21 -1.11 -11.87
C LEU A 123 2.73 -1.36 -13.29
N LEU A 124 3.84 -0.73 -13.70
CA LEU A 124 4.34 -0.89 -15.07
C LEU A 124 4.66 -2.37 -15.42
N PRO A 125 5.37 -3.14 -14.56
CA PRO A 125 5.61 -4.56 -14.84
C PRO A 125 4.33 -5.38 -14.97
N GLU A 126 3.34 -5.18 -14.10
CA GLU A 126 2.08 -5.94 -14.16
C GLU A 126 1.22 -5.54 -15.38
N MET A 127 1.25 -4.26 -15.78
CA MET A 127 0.62 -3.80 -17.01
C MET A 127 1.24 -4.44 -18.27
N GLU A 128 2.57 -4.53 -18.34
CA GLU A 128 3.25 -5.18 -19.47
C GLU A 128 2.87 -6.66 -19.57
N LYS A 129 2.83 -7.36 -18.42
CA LYS A 129 2.37 -8.73 -18.34
C LYS A 129 0.91 -8.86 -18.79
N ALA A 130 0.01 -8.01 -18.30
CA ALA A 130 -1.41 -8.04 -18.68
C ALA A 130 -1.63 -7.75 -20.18
N LEU A 131 -0.90 -6.80 -20.76
CA LEU A 131 -0.96 -6.51 -22.20
C LEU A 131 -0.48 -7.69 -23.05
N ASN A 132 0.61 -8.35 -22.63
CA ASN A 132 1.14 -9.54 -23.29
C ASN A 132 0.17 -10.73 -23.20
N GLU A 133 -0.39 -10.98 -22.02
CA GLU A 133 -1.40 -12.02 -21.79
C GLU A 133 -2.67 -11.79 -22.63
N ALA A 134 -3.07 -10.53 -22.81
CA ALA A 134 -4.21 -10.16 -23.64
C ALA A 134 -3.92 -10.21 -25.15
N GLY A 135 -2.67 -10.46 -25.55
CA GLY A 135 -2.27 -10.56 -26.97
C GLY A 135 -2.21 -9.22 -27.71
N TYR A 136 -2.13 -8.09 -27.00
CA TYR A 136 -2.06 -6.78 -27.64
C TYR A 136 -0.67 -6.49 -28.22
N GLU A 137 -0.62 -5.80 -29.36
CA GLU A 137 0.60 -5.16 -29.83
C GLU A 137 0.77 -3.81 -29.14
N TRP A 138 1.89 -3.58 -28.46
CA TRP A 138 2.11 -2.35 -27.71
C TRP A 138 3.56 -1.88 -27.71
N VAL A 139 3.74 -0.58 -27.46
CA VAL A 139 5.04 0.06 -27.23
C VAL A 139 4.93 1.00 -26.04
N PHE A 140 5.85 0.88 -25.08
CA PHE A 140 5.96 1.81 -23.96
C PHE A 140 6.98 2.92 -24.25
N LYS A 141 6.55 4.17 -24.19
CA LYS A 141 7.41 5.36 -24.28
C LYS A 141 7.78 5.84 -22.89
N LYS A 142 8.89 5.34 -22.36
CA LYS A 142 9.35 5.59 -20.96
C LYS A 142 9.45 7.08 -20.58
N THR A 143 9.94 7.94 -21.48
CA THR A 143 10.05 9.39 -21.23
C THR A 143 8.69 10.06 -21.06
N GLU A 144 7.68 9.56 -21.77
CA GLU A 144 6.32 10.05 -21.72
C GLU A 144 5.51 9.36 -20.62
N GLY A 145 5.88 8.16 -20.20
CA GLY A 145 5.08 7.31 -19.31
C GLY A 145 3.76 6.90 -19.98
N ILE A 146 3.81 6.55 -21.27
CA ILE A 146 2.62 6.21 -22.06
C ILE A 146 2.83 4.89 -22.78
N TYR A 147 1.86 3.99 -22.66
CA TYR A 147 1.71 2.83 -23.53
C TYR A 147 0.89 3.22 -24.74
N TYR A 148 1.38 2.87 -25.93
CA TYR A 148 0.65 2.96 -27.19
C TYR A 148 0.26 1.53 -27.57
N VAL A 149 -1.03 1.25 -27.61
CA VAL A 149 -1.57 -0.10 -27.79
C VAL A 149 -2.45 -0.14 -29.03
N ASN A 150 -2.26 -1.12 -29.89
CA ASN A 150 -3.13 -1.36 -31.04
C ASN A 150 -4.36 -2.15 -30.58
N VAL A 151 -5.53 -1.53 -30.63
CA VAL A 151 -6.81 -2.14 -30.25
C VAL A 151 -7.74 -2.03 -31.44
N ASN A 152 -8.09 -3.17 -32.04
CA ASN A 152 -8.96 -3.23 -33.22
C ASN A 152 -8.52 -2.28 -34.36
N GLY A 153 -7.21 -2.19 -34.61
CA GLY A 153 -6.64 -1.31 -35.65
C GLY A 153 -6.51 0.16 -35.26
N GLN A 154 -6.90 0.54 -34.03
CA GLN A 154 -6.79 1.90 -33.52
C GLN A 154 -5.72 2.01 -32.44
N THR A 155 -4.81 2.98 -32.59
CA THR A 155 -3.85 3.31 -31.55
C THR A 155 -4.55 3.94 -30.36
N THR A 156 -4.53 3.24 -29.24
CA THR A 156 -5.11 3.67 -27.97
C THR A 156 -3.99 3.91 -26.96
N ARG A 157 -4.07 5.00 -26.18
CA ARG A 157 -3.01 5.33 -25.21
C ARG A 157 -3.43 4.96 -23.80
N ILE A 158 -2.52 4.37 -23.03
CA ILE A 158 -2.64 4.26 -21.58
C ILE A 158 -1.57 5.16 -20.95
N ILE A 159 -2.01 6.19 -20.25
CA ILE A 159 -1.15 7.22 -19.67
C ILE A 159 -0.92 6.87 -18.20
N ALA A 160 0.29 6.40 -17.90
CA ALA A 160 0.68 5.90 -16.58
C ALA A 160 1.46 6.96 -15.80
N LYS A 161 0.90 7.48 -14.70
CA LYS A 161 1.48 8.60 -13.93
C LYS A 161 1.32 8.43 -12.42
N SER A 162 2.08 9.20 -11.65
CA SER A 162 1.86 9.28 -10.21
C SER A 162 0.70 10.23 -9.87
N MET A 163 -0.10 9.87 -8.88
CA MET A 163 -1.22 10.66 -8.39
C MET A 163 -0.77 11.99 -7.80
N GLU A 164 0.39 12.01 -7.12
CA GLU A 164 1.01 13.26 -6.62
C GLU A 164 1.23 14.32 -7.72
N ASN A 165 1.33 13.91 -8.98
CA ASN A 165 1.54 14.78 -10.13
C ASN A 165 0.30 14.88 -11.05
N TYR A 166 -0.89 14.69 -10.49
CA TYR A 166 -2.16 14.68 -11.25
C TYR A 166 -2.40 15.96 -12.07
N ASP A 167 -1.81 17.10 -11.70
CA ASP A 167 -1.97 18.35 -12.46
C ASP A 167 -1.51 18.21 -13.93
N ARG A 168 -0.56 17.31 -14.21
CA ARG A 168 -0.10 17.01 -15.58
C ARG A 168 -1.14 16.25 -16.41
N LEU A 169 -2.15 15.67 -15.77
CA LEU A 169 -3.19 14.86 -16.41
C LEU A 169 -4.43 15.69 -16.77
N ILE A 170 -4.52 16.94 -16.28
CA ILE A 170 -5.69 17.82 -16.49
C ILE A 170 -5.90 18.16 -17.98
N GLY A 171 -4.87 18.05 -18.84
CA GLY A 171 -5.02 18.28 -20.28
C GLY A 171 -5.67 17.13 -21.05
N ILE A 172 -5.78 15.94 -20.45
CA ILE A 172 -6.16 14.72 -21.16
C ILE A 172 -7.69 14.63 -21.28
N ASN A 173 -8.15 14.11 -22.42
CA ASN A 173 -9.55 13.72 -22.62
C ASN A 173 -9.63 12.19 -22.64
N GLY A 174 -9.98 11.59 -21.51
CA GLY A 174 -9.94 10.14 -21.33
C GLY A 174 -11.33 9.50 -21.40
N ALA A 175 -11.35 8.22 -21.76
CA ALA A 175 -12.51 7.36 -21.59
C ALA A 175 -12.58 6.78 -20.18
N TRP A 176 -11.44 6.42 -19.60
CA TRP A 176 -11.39 5.82 -18.27
C TRP A 176 -10.19 6.28 -17.46
N ILE A 177 -10.34 6.19 -16.15
CA ILE A 177 -9.31 6.52 -15.17
C ILE A 177 -9.30 5.40 -14.14
N ILE A 178 -8.15 4.80 -13.86
CA ILE A 178 -7.99 3.84 -12.77
C ILE A 178 -6.94 4.39 -11.79
N ALA A 179 -7.34 4.56 -10.54
CA ALA A 179 -6.46 4.99 -9.47
C ALA A 179 -6.23 3.83 -8.50
N ASP A 180 -5.02 3.25 -8.53
CA ASP A 180 -4.60 2.21 -7.60
C ASP A 180 -4.01 2.81 -6.32
N GLU A 181 -4.10 2.05 -5.23
CA GLU A 181 -3.65 2.42 -3.88
C GLU A 181 -4.09 3.85 -3.46
N PHE A 182 -5.31 4.25 -3.83
CA PHE A 182 -5.77 5.65 -3.79
C PHE A 182 -5.65 6.30 -2.40
N ASP A 183 -6.01 5.56 -1.34
CA ASP A 183 -5.98 6.04 0.04
C ASP A 183 -4.57 6.06 0.67
N THR A 184 -3.53 5.58 -0.02
CA THR A 184 -2.14 5.77 0.43
C THR A 184 -1.60 7.15 0.02
N THR A 185 -2.22 7.80 -0.98
CA THR A 185 -1.96 9.19 -1.33
C THR A 185 -2.52 10.11 -0.23
N LYS A 186 -1.86 11.26 0.03
CA LYS A 186 -2.40 12.27 0.97
C LYS A 186 -3.83 12.64 0.58
N GLU A 187 -4.74 12.63 1.54
CA GLU A 187 -6.20 12.79 1.31
C GLU A 187 -6.53 14.03 0.47
N ASN A 188 -5.94 15.17 0.81
CA ASN A 188 -6.17 16.43 0.10
C ASN A 188 -5.72 16.37 -1.38
N ILE A 189 -4.64 15.65 -1.67
CA ILE A 189 -4.14 15.43 -3.04
C ILE A 189 -5.06 14.46 -3.77
N ALA A 190 -5.37 13.31 -3.16
CA ALA A 190 -6.21 12.27 -3.74
C ALA A 190 -7.61 12.82 -4.10
N TYR A 191 -8.26 13.51 -3.16
CA TYR A 191 -9.58 14.08 -3.38
C TYR A 191 -9.55 15.21 -4.43
N ALA A 192 -8.53 16.08 -4.41
CA ALA A 192 -8.39 17.11 -5.45
C ALA A 192 -8.16 16.49 -6.84
N ALA A 193 -7.37 15.43 -6.93
CA ALA A 193 -7.16 14.69 -8.16
C ALA A 193 -8.46 14.07 -8.66
N PHE A 194 -9.22 13.39 -7.79
CA PHE A 194 -10.52 12.84 -8.13
C PHE A 194 -11.44 13.89 -8.77
N ILE A 195 -11.61 15.06 -8.14
CA ILE A 195 -12.48 16.12 -8.68
C ILE A 195 -11.99 16.61 -10.05
N LYS A 196 -10.69 16.87 -10.22
CA LYS A 196 -10.15 17.41 -11.48
C LYS A 196 -10.15 16.38 -12.61
N LEU A 197 -9.87 15.12 -12.29
CA LEU A 197 -9.78 14.01 -13.23
C LEU A 197 -11.16 13.47 -13.62
N LEU A 198 -12.15 13.49 -12.73
CA LEU A 198 -13.54 13.15 -13.06
C LEU A 198 -14.07 14.06 -14.18
N GLY A 199 -13.66 15.33 -14.19
CA GLY A 199 -13.95 16.27 -15.28
C GLY A 199 -13.26 15.95 -16.61
N ARG A 200 -12.39 14.94 -16.69
CA ARG A 200 -11.67 14.50 -17.91
C ARG A 200 -12.27 13.26 -18.56
N LEU A 201 -13.19 12.59 -17.87
CA LEU A 201 -13.94 11.44 -18.38
C LEU A 201 -15.02 11.89 -19.37
N ARG A 202 -14.62 12.15 -20.61
CA ARG A 202 -15.45 12.76 -21.66
C ARG A 202 -15.40 12.04 -23.01
N ALA A 203 -14.46 11.13 -23.23
CA ALA A 203 -14.33 10.34 -24.47
C ALA A 203 -14.83 8.89 -24.30
N GLY A 204 -14.94 8.14 -25.39
CA GLY A 204 -15.27 6.71 -25.36
C GLY A 204 -16.75 6.37 -25.07
N TRP A 205 -17.05 5.08 -25.19
CA TRP A 205 -18.37 4.49 -24.92
C TRP A 205 -18.57 4.19 -23.45
N VAL A 206 -17.62 3.47 -22.84
CA VAL A 206 -17.66 3.06 -21.43
C VAL A 206 -16.77 3.96 -20.61
N ARG A 207 -17.40 4.83 -19.81
CA ARG A 207 -16.71 5.88 -19.05
C ARG A 207 -16.72 5.63 -17.56
N GLN A 208 -15.58 5.21 -17.02
CA GLN A 208 -15.45 4.87 -15.59
C GLN A 208 -14.25 5.55 -14.94
N PHE A 209 -14.47 6.08 -13.74
CA PHE A 209 -13.44 6.37 -12.75
C PHE A 209 -13.42 5.20 -11.77
N VAL A 210 -12.40 4.37 -11.90
CA VAL A 210 -12.16 3.24 -11.03
C VAL A 210 -11.20 3.64 -9.93
N ILE A 211 -11.56 3.38 -8.68
CA ILE A 211 -10.75 3.70 -7.49
C ILE A 211 -10.52 2.40 -6.73
N VAL A 212 -9.26 2.03 -6.53
CA VAL A 212 -8.87 0.85 -5.74
C VAL A 212 -8.00 1.31 -4.58
N GLY A 213 -8.27 0.79 -3.38
CA GLY A 213 -7.55 1.20 -2.19
C GLY A 213 -7.65 0.21 -1.04
N THR A 214 -6.90 0.49 0.02
CA THR A 214 -6.94 -0.24 1.29
C THR A 214 -7.97 0.38 2.24
N PRO A 215 -8.49 -0.39 3.22
CA PRO A 215 -9.48 0.09 4.19
C PRO A 215 -8.92 1.08 5.24
N GLU A 216 -7.81 1.76 4.95
CA GLU A 216 -7.07 2.56 5.91
C GLU A 216 -7.73 3.92 6.15
N GLY A 217 -8.37 4.05 7.31
CA GLY A 217 -8.89 5.32 7.81
C GLY A 217 -10.11 5.84 7.07
N PHE A 218 -10.58 7.01 7.50
CA PHE A 218 -11.70 7.73 6.87
C PHE A 218 -11.16 8.78 5.91
N ARG A 219 -10.43 8.33 4.87
CA ARG A 219 -9.73 9.19 3.89
C ARG A 219 -10.59 9.45 2.65
N ALA A 220 -9.95 9.68 1.51
CA ALA A 220 -10.59 10.18 0.30
C ALA A 220 -11.58 9.16 -0.28
N MET A 221 -11.28 7.87 -0.26
CA MET A 221 -12.21 6.84 -0.72
C MET A 221 -13.45 6.76 0.17
N TYR A 222 -13.27 6.76 1.49
CA TYR A 222 -14.38 6.81 2.45
C TYR A 222 -15.26 8.04 2.19
N LYS A 223 -14.63 9.21 2.02
CA LYS A 223 -15.35 10.45 1.71
C LYS A 223 -16.17 10.33 0.42
N ILE A 224 -15.59 9.80 -0.65
CA ILE A 224 -16.27 9.66 -1.96
C ILE A 224 -17.44 8.68 -1.87
N PHE A 225 -17.22 7.47 -1.35
CA PHE A 225 -18.19 6.37 -1.45
C PHE A 225 -19.13 6.25 -0.25
N VAL A 226 -18.71 6.67 0.94
CA VAL A 226 -19.51 6.52 2.17
C VAL A 226 -20.15 7.85 2.57
N THR A 227 -19.35 8.92 2.68
CA THR A 227 -19.87 10.23 3.11
C THR A 227 -20.68 10.90 2.00
N GLU A 228 -20.12 10.98 0.79
CA GLU A 228 -20.76 11.63 -0.36
C GLU A 228 -21.60 10.67 -1.21
N GLN A 229 -21.48 9.35 -0.98
CA GLN A 229 -22.22 8.30 -1.68
C GLN A 229 -22.14 8.41 -3.21
N ARG A 230 -20.95 8.74 -3.72
CA ARG A 230 -20.69 8.87 -5.15
C ARG A 230 -20.29 7.52 -5.74
N GLY A 231 -21.26 6.84 -6.35
CA GLY A 231 -21.03 5.63 -7.13
C GLY A 231 -21.19 4.35 -6.32
N HIS A 232 -20.58 3.26 -6.81
CA HIS A 232 -20.68 1.93 -6.20
C HIS A 232 -19.35 1.52 -5.57
N LEU A 233 -19.39 0.91 -4.39
CA LEU A 233 -18.21 0.45 -3.66
C LEU A 233 -18.29 -1.05 -3.42
N ILE A 234 -17.34 -1.78 -4.01
CA ILE A 234 -17.13 -3.20 -3.83
C ILE A 234 -16.22 -3.40 -2.61
N LYS A 235 -16.62 -4.28 -1.69
CA LYS A 235 -15.80 -4.69 -0.54
C LYS A 235 -15.16 -6.05 -0.82
N ALA A 236 -13.87 -6.06 -1.07
CA ALA A 236 -13.12 -7.28 -1.36
C ALA A 236 -12.57 -7.88 -0.06
N ARG A 237 -13.15 -9.03 0.34
CA ARG A 237 -12.70 -9.73 1.55
C ARG A 237 -11.47 -10.58 1.23
N THR A 238 -10.43 -10.49 2.05
CA THR A 238 -9.22 -11.29 1.90
C THR A 238 -9.53 -12.79 1.96
N THR A 239 -10.49 -13.20 2.79
CA THR A 239 -10.92 -14.61 2.93
C THR A 239 -11.57 -15.20 1.69
N GLN A 240 -11.99 -14.37 0.73
CA GLN A 240 -12.51 -14.83 -0.56
C GLN A 240 -11.38 -15.16 -1.56
N ASN A 241 -10.13 -14.78 -1.27
CA ASN A 241 -9.02 -15.10 -2.16
C ASN A 241 -8.51 -16.53 -1.95
N ILE A 242 -8.92 -17.43 -2.86
CA ILE A 242 -8.54 -18.85 -2.87
C ILE A 242 -7.07 -19.10 -3.25
N PHE A 243 -6.35 -18.10 -3.75
CA PHE A 243 -4.95 -18.22 -4.16
C PHE A 243 -3.96 -17.92 -3.02
N LEU A 244 -4.46 -17.51 -1.86
CA LEU A 244 -3.62 -17.24 -0.71
C LEU A 244 -3.14 -18.55 -0.07
N PRO A 245 -1.89 -18.58 0.45
CA PRO A 245 -1.45 -19.67 1.30
C PRO A 245 -2.45 -19.93 2.45
N PRO A 246 -2.70 -21.19 2.86
CA PRO A 246 -3.67 -21.51 3.91
C PRO A 246 -3.39 -20.81 5.25
N ASP A 247 -2.13 -20.48 5.52
CA ASP A 247 -1.64 -19.80 6.71
C ASP A 247 -1.60 -18.26 6.58
N PHE A 248 -1.94 -17.69 5.42
CA PHE A 248 -1.84 -16.24 5.20
C PHE A 248 -2.76 -15.44 6.13
N VAL A 249 -4.02 -15.86 6.27
CA VAL A 249 -4.97 -15.16 7.15
C VAL A 249 -4.52 -15.25 8.61
N GLN A 250 -4.01 -16.42 9.04
CA GLN A 250 -3.46 -16.56 10.38
C GLN A 250 -2.23 -15.67 10.57
N THR A 251 -1.36 -15.59 9.56
CA THR A 251 -0.21 -14.67 9.58
C THR A 251 -0.66 -13.23 9.76
N LEU A 252 -1.75 -12.78 9.13
CA LEU A 252 -2.29 -11.44 9.35
C LEU A 252 -2.75 -11.24 10.80
N TYR A 253 -3.48 -12.20 11.38
CA TYR A 253 -3.89 -12.17 12.79
C TYR A 253 -2.70 -12.15 13.75
N ASP A 254 -1.65 -12.89 13.42
CA ASP A 254 -0.41 -12.92 14.21
C ASP A 254 0.41 -11.65 14.02
N THR A 255 0.21 -10.90 12.92
CA THR A 255 1.04 -9.77 12.54
C THR A 255 0.42 -8.43 12.86
N TYR A 256 -0.90 -8.26 12.88
CA TYR A 256 -1.53 -6.95 13.07
C TYR A 256 -2.49 -6.95 14.26
N PRO A 257 -2.81 -5.77 14.82
CA PRO A 257 -3.78 -5.67 15.91
C PRO A 257 -5.17 -6.15 15.49
N PRO A 258 -5.96 -6.80 16.38
CA PRO A 258 -7.22 -7.45 16.00
C PRO A 258 -8.21 -6.57 15.24
N ASN A 259 -8.37 -5.31 15.68
CA ASN A 259 -9.27 -4.34 15.04
C ASN A 259 -8.83 -3.99 13.61
N LEU A 260 -7.52 -3.92 13.36
CA LEU A 260 -6.96 -3.65 12.03
C LEU A 260 -7.05 -4.89 11.13
N VAL A 261 -6.75 -6.07 11.67
CA VAL A 261 -6.85 -7.34 10.94
C VAL A 261 -8.27 -7.54 10.41
N GLU A 262 -9.28 -7.34 11.26
CA GLU A 262 -10.68 -7.50 10.87
C GLU A 262 -11.06 -6.53 9.74
N ALA A 263 -10.60 -5.29 9.80
CA ALA A 263 -10.81 -4.30 8.75
C ALA A 263 -10.21 -4.73 7.40
N TYR A 264 -8.96 -5.18 7.43
CA TYR A 264 -8.26 -5.67 6.24
C TYR A 264 -8.94 -6.92 5.68
N ILE A 265 -9.31 -7.87 6.53
CA ILE A 265 -9.99 -9.11 6.11
C ILE A 265 -11.36 -8.83 5.51
N ASN A 266 -12.13 -7.91 6.10
CA ASN A 266 -13.51 -7.66 5.69
C ASN A 266 -13.65 -6.54 4.64
N GLY A 267 -12.56 -5.81 4.34
CA GLY A 267 -12.62 -4.64 3.47
C GLY A 267 -13.46 -3.51 4.07
N GLU A 268 -13.36 -3.30 5.38
CA GLU A 268 -14.15 -2.31 6.11
C GLU A 268 -13.30 -1.12 6.52
N PHE A 269 -13.73 0.09 6.16
CA PHE A 269 -13.11 1.30 6.67
C PHE A 269 -13.23 1.33 8.19
N ILE A 270 -12.10 1.33 8.87
CA ILE A 270 -12.06 1.50 10.31
C ILE A 270 -11.52 2.85 10.68
N ASN A 271 -11.99 3.31 11.82
CA ASN A 271 -11.35 4.41 12.48
C ASN A 271 -10.00 3.92 13.03
N MET A 272 -8.90 4.36 12.44
CA MET A 272 -7.58 4.12 13.03
C MET A 272 -7.36 4.96 14.30
N HIS A 273 -8.24 5.93 14.58
CA HIS A 273 -8.19 6.78 15.78
C HIS A 273 -8.64 5.98 17.01
N ALA A 274 -7.71 5.25 17.60
CA ALA A 274 -7.67 5.19 19.05
C ALA A 274 -7.31 6.60 19.58
N GLU A 275 -7.76 6.97 20.78
CA GLU A 275 -7.40 8.27 21.39
C GLU A 275 -5.88 8.47 21.49
N ASN A 276 -5.10 7.39 21.41
CA ASN A 276 -3.65 7.36 21.44
C ASN A 276 -3.08 6.44 20.34
N VAL A 277 -2.01 6.87 19.66
CA VAL A 277 -1.28 6.14 18.62
C VAL A 277 -0.80 4.77 19.10
N PHE A 278 -0.36 4.68 20.36
CA PHE A 278 0.12 3.43 20.97
C PHE A 278 -0.88 2.91 22.02
N SER A 279 -2.11 2.68 21.58
CA SER A 279 -3.24 2.32 22.44
C SER A 279 -3.09 1.01 23.22
N TYR A 280 -2.15 0.16 22.83
CA TYR A 280 -1.85 -1.11 23.52
C TYR A 280 -0.81 -0.97 24.63
N PHE A 281 -0.22 0.23 24.81
CA PHE A 281 0.70 0.47 25.89
C PHE A 281 -0.04 0.53 27.23
N ASP A 282 0.48 -0.24 28.17
CA ASP A 282 0.06 -0.28 29.56
C ASP A 282 1.33 -0.18 30.41
N ARG A 283 1.39 0.84 31.25
CA ARG A 283 2.59 1.18 32.02
C ARG A 283 3.01 0.04 32.94
N GLU A 284 2.08 -0.69 33.55
CA GLU A 284 2.43 -1.78 34.48
C GLU A 284 2.82 -3.04 33.71
N LYS A 285 2.06 -3.40 32.68
CA LYS A 285 2.31 -4.61 31.87
C LYS A 285 3.60 -4.55 31.07
N HIS A 286 3.96 -3.37 30.57
CA HIS A 286 5.13 -3.18 29.69
C HIS A 286 6.31 -2.55 30.42
N HIS A 287 6.26 -2.43 31.75
CA HIS A 287 7.42 -2.04 32.54
C HIS A 287 8.36 -3.22 32.76
N ALA A 288 9.65 -3.03 32.44
CA ALA A 288 10.70 -3.93 32.91
C ALA A 288 12.00 -3.15 33.14
N THR A 289 12.63 -3.37 34.30
CA THR A 289 14.00 -2.91 34.54
C THR A 289 14.96 -4.02 34.17
N ILE A 290 15.88 -3.71 33.27
CA ILE A 290 17.00 -4.59 32.91
C ILE A 290 18.32 -4.03 33.42
N THR A 291 19.20 -4.93 33.85
CA THR A 291 20.58 -4.60 34.21
C THR A 291 21.46 -5.11 33.08
N ILE A 292 22.19 -4.20 32.44
CA ILE A 292 23.14 -4.56 31.38
C ILE A 292 24.32 -5.27 32.03
N GLY A 293 24.48 -6.55 31.70
CA GLY A 293 25.59 -7.38 32.16
C GLY A 293 26.87 -7.15 31.34
N PRO A 294 28.03 -7.59 31.83
CA PRO A 294 29.29 -7.58 31.06
C PRO A 294 29.23 -8.33 29.72
N GLU A 295 28.29 -9.27 29.57
CA GLU A 295 28.01 -10.07 28.39
C GLU A 295 27.12 -9.36 27.35
N ASP A 296 26.40 -8.30 27.72
CA ASP A 296 25.51 -7.55 26.82
C ASP A 296 26.32 -6.61 25.92
N LYS A 297 26.92 -7.20 24.89
CA LYS A 297 27.82 -6.48 23.97
C LYS A 297 27.11 -5.85 22.78
N SER A 298 25.79 -5.99 22.65
CA SER A 298 25.04 -5.53 21.49
C SER A 298 23.90 -4.62 21.93
N ILE A 299 24.06 -3.31 21.69
CA ILE A 299 23.05 -2.30 22.03
C ILE A 299 22.39 -1.83 20.74
N TRP A 300 21.07 -1.83 20.75
CA TRP A 300 20.26 -1.30 19.66
C TRP A 300 19.84 0.12 19.99
N LEU A 301 19.99 1.00 19.01
CA LEU A 301 19.69 2.42 19.11
C LEU A 301 18.58 2.76 18.12
N GLY A 302 17.53 3.41 18.61
CA GLY A 302 16.59 4.13 17.76
C GLY A 302 16.85 5.62 17.88
N GLY A 303 16.75 6.39 16.80
CA GLY A 303 16.93 7.84 16.91
C GLY A 303 16.32 8.67 15.80
N ASP A 304 15.99 9.91 16.17
CA ASP A 304 15.49 10.96 15.29
C ASP A 304 16.45 12.17 15.36
N PHE A 305 17.07 12.52 14.22
CA PHE A 305 18.10 13.55 14.14
C PHE A 305 17.51 14.85 13.59
N ASN A 306 16.90 15.63 14.49
CA ASN A 306 16.33 16.93 14.15
C ASN A 306 17.32 18.08 14.40
N ALA A 307 17.27 19.11 13.54
CA ALA A 307 18.10 20.31 13.69
C ALA A 307 17.69 21.09 14.95
N GLY A 308 18.51 21.02 15.99
CA GLY A 308 18.27 21.70 17.27
C GLY A 308 18.03 20.79 18.46
N GLY A 309 17.96 19.47 18.25
CA GLY A 309 17.92 18.45 19.30
C GLY A 309 17.70 17.05 18.72
N CYS A 310 18.45 16.07 19.19
CA CYS A 310 18.33 14.68 18.78
C CYS A 310 17.77 13.86 19.95
N CYS A 311 16.77 13.03 19.66
CA CYS A 311 16.25 12.04 20.59
C CYS A 311 16.79 10.66 20.22
N SER A 312 17.27 9.92 21.20
CA SER A 312 17.70 8.54 20.99
C SER A 312 17.25 7.64 22.12
N ILE A 313 16.91 6.41 21.78
CA ILE A 313 16.55 5.37 22.73
C ILE A 313 17.58 4.24 22.63
N ALA A 314 17.88 3.61 23.76
CA ALA A 314 18.78 2.47 23.82
C ALA A 314 18.04 1.24 24.35
N ALA A 315 18.23 0.13 23.65
CA ALA A 315 17.58 -1.14 23.95
C ALA A 315 18.53 -2.32 23.77
N ILE A 316 18.16 -3.45 24.36
CA ILE A 316 18.75 -4.75 24.03
C ILE A 316 17.69 -5.69 23.46
N GLN A 317 18.15 -6.66 22.66
CA GLN A 317 17.35 -7.79 22.19
C GLN A 317 17.73 -9.03 23.00
N GLN A 318 16.78 -9.60 23.73
CA GLN A 318 16.98 -10.81 24.51
C GLN A 318 15.76 -11.72 24.41
N ASP A 319 15.98 -13.00 24.07
CA ASP A 319 14.93 -14.03 23.98
C ASP A 319 13.74 -13.62 23.08
N GLY A 320 14.02 -12.93 21.97
CA GLY A 320 13.01 -12.43 21.03
C GLY A 320 12.25 -11.18 21.50
N LYS A 321 12.67 -10.58 22.63
CA LYS A 321 12.05 -9.41 23.25
C LYS A 321 12.99 -8.20 23.22
N THR A 322 12.38 -7.02 23.12
CA THR A 322 13.05 -5.72 23.15
C THR A 322 12.90 -5.11 24.54
N TYR A 323 14.02 -4.76 25.18
CA TYR A 323 14.04 -4.07 26.46
C TYR A 323 14.69 -2.70 26.30
N VAL A 324 13.88 -1.64 26.35
CA VAL A 324 14.36 -0.26 26.32
C VAL A 324 14.77 0.15 27.72
N PHE A 325 16.02 0.59 27.89
CA PHE A 325 16.61 0.88 29.20
C PHE A 325 17.21 2.28 29.32
N GLY A 326 17.35 3.00 28.21
CA GLY A 326 17.96 4.32 28.17
C GLY A 326 17.26 5.25 27.19
N GLU A 327 17.15 6.52 27.58
CA GLU A 327 16.63 7.59 26.75
C GLU A 327 17.61 8.78 26.79
N TYR A 328 17.85 9.41 25.65
CA TYR A 328 18.87 10.44 25.48
C TYR A 328 18.30 11.64 24.73
N VAL A 329 18.61 12.84 25.22
CA VAL A 329 18.41 14.10 24.51
C VAL A 329 19.77 14.76 24.36
N THR A 330 20.18 15.00 23.14
CA THR A 330 21.43 15.67 22.80
C THR A 330 21.17 16.85 21.89
N LYS A 331 22.09 17.81 21.84
CA LYS A 331 21.93 19.00 21.01
C LYS A 331 22.12 18.70 19.52
N ASP A 332 23.06 17.83 19.21
CA ASP A 332 23.46 17.46 17.86
C ASP A 332 24.08 16.05 17.82
N THR A 333 24.37 15.58 16.61
CA THR A 333 24.93 14.26 16.34
C THR A 333 26.32 14.05 16.98
N PHE A 334 27.13 15.10 17.17
CA PHE A 334 28.43 14.98 17.82
C PHE A 334 28.28 14.70 19.31
N GLU A 335 27.35 15.37 19.97
CA GLU A 335 27.04 15.10 21.37
C GLU A 335 26.41 13.72 21.55
N THR A 336 25.59 13.25 20.59
CA THR A 336 25.11 11.85 20.54
C THR A 336 26.27 10.88 20.49
N ARG A 337 27.23 11.07 19.56
CA ARG A 337 28.43 10.23 19.45
C ARG A 337 29.20 10.16 20.78
N ASP A 338 29.40 11.31 21.42
CA ASP A 338 30.18 11.39 22.66
C ASP A 338 29.48 10.72 23.84
N ALA A 339 28.15 10.86 23.94
CA ALA A 339 27.33 10.14 24.92
C ALA A 339 27.41 8.62 24.72
N LEU A 340 27.27 8.14 23.48
CA LEU A 340 27.34 6.71 23.16
C LEU A 340 28.72 6.12 23.50
N LYS A 341 29.81 6.82 23.16
CA LYS A 341 31.18 6.39 23.50
C LYS A 341 31.42 6.30 25.01
N ARG A 342 30.82 7.22 25.78
CA ARG A 342 30.94 7.26 27.23
C ARG A 342 30.19 6.11 27.88
N ASP A 343 28.93 5.91 27.46
CA ASP A 343 27.99 5.05 28.18
C ASP A 343 28.05 3.58 27.71
N PHE A 344 28.48 3.33 26.47
CA PHE A 344 28.51 1.98 25.87
C PHE A 344 29.91 1.56 25.42
N LYS A 345 30.95 1.99 26.14
CA LYS A 345 32.33 1.66 25.83
C LYS A 345 32.54 0.14 25.76
N GLY A 346 32.96 -0.35 24.59
CA GLY A 346 33.24 -1.77 24.36
C GLY A 346 32.02 -2.61 23.95
N CYS A 347 30.88 -1.97 23.72
CA CYS A 347 29.72 -2.58 23.08
C CYS A 347 29.74 -2.30 21.57
N HIS A 348 29.16 -3.22 20.79
CA HIS A 348 28.77 -2.98 19.40
C HIS A 348 27.39 -2.33 19.37
N LEU A 349 27.27 -1.25 18.60
CA LEU A 349 26.05 -0.44 18.54
C LEU A 349 25.34 -0.65 17.18
N TYR A 350 24.04 -0.95 17.19
CA TYR A 350 23.21 -1.05 15.99
C TYR A 350 22.28 0.15 15.91
N GLY A 351 22.50 1.02 14.94
CA GLY A 351 21.75 2.27 14.78
C GLY A 351 20.58 2.17 13.80
N CYS A 352 19.37 2.40 14.27
CA CYS A 352 18.13 2.44 13.49
C CYS A 352 17.63 3.90 13.43
N PHE A 353 18.01 4.62 12.38
CA PHE A 353 17.75 6.05 12.24
C PHE A 353 17.00 6.37 10.94
N ASP A 354 16.36 7.54 10.89
CA ASP A 354 15.75 8.06 9.67
C ASP A 354 16.80 8.15 8.52
N ALA A 355 16.44 7.69 7.31
CA ALA A 355 17.24 7.80 6.09
C ALA A 355 17.57 9.26 5.69
N THR A 356 16.93 10.26 6.30
CA THR A 356 17.28 11.68 6.11
C THR A 356 18.68 12.04 6.65
N GLY A 357 19.24 11.27 7.59
CA GLY A 357 20.62 11.46 8.10
C GLY A 357 21.73 11.32 7.04
N ASN A 358 21.38 10.84 5.84
CA ASN A 358 22.27 10.77 4.69
C ASN A 358 22.42 12.12 3.93
N LYS A 359 21.66 13.16 4.32
CA LYS A 359 21.81 14.51 3.74
C LYS A 359 22.93 15.24 4.46
N LYS A 360 23.95 15.67 3.69
CA LYS A 360 24.87 16.72 4.15
C LYS A 360 24.05 17.95 4.54
N THR A 361 24.04 18.30 5.82
CA THR A 361 23.58 19.62 6.23
C THR A 361 24.46 20.68 5.55
N SER A 362 23.85 21.77 5.10
CA SER A 362 24.41 22.76 4.15
C SER A 362 25.67 23.51 4.61
N ASN A 363 26.21 23.20 5.80
CA ASN A 363 27.45 23.76 6.35
C ASN A 363 28.36 22.72 7.05
N ALA A 364 28.09 21.42 6.98
CA ALA A 364 28.92 20.39 7.63
C ALA A 364 29.81 19.65 6.62
N SER A 365 31.08 19.44 6.97
CA SER A 365 32.05 18.66 6.16
C SER A 365 31.85 17.14 6.25
N GLN A 366 31.06 16.66 7.22
CA GLN A 366 30.75 15.24 7.49
C GLN A 366 29.24 15.04 7.55
N SER A 367 28.75 13.86 7.14
CA SER A 367 27.35 13.46 7.33
C SER A 367 27.10 12.95 8.76
N ASP A 368 25.84 12.93 9.21
CA ASP A 368 25.48 12.37 10.52
C ASP A 368 25.91 10.90 10.64
N LEU A 369 25.88 10.17 9.52
CA LEU A 369 26.33 8.78 9.43
C LEU A 369 27.82 8.63 9.69
N ASP A 370 28.64 9.54 9.14
CA ASP A 370 30.10 9.53 9.35
C ASP A 370 30.42 9.77 10.83
N ILE A 371 29.71 10.71 11.47
CA ILE A 371 29.92 11.08 12.87
C ILE A 371 29.58 9.92 13.82
N LEU A 372 28.47 9.22 13.57
CA LEU A 372 28.07 8.06 14.38
C LEU A 372 28.97 6.85 14.14
N GLY A 373 29.49 6.68 12.91
CA GLY A 373 30.49 5.67 12.61
C GLY A 373 31.76 5.77 13.48
N GLU A 374 32.14 6.99 13.90
CA GLU A 374 33.26 7.19 14.83
C GLU A 374 33.00 6.58 16.23
N ALA A 375 31.74 6.33 16.60
CA ALA A 375 31.34 5.65 17.84
C ALA A 375 31.11 4.14 17.66
N ASP A 376 31.59 3.54 16.58
CA ASP A 376 31.41 2.11 16.24
C ASP A 376 29.92 1.72 16.10
N VAL A 377 29.11 2.65 15.58
CA VAL A 377 27.71 2.40 15.26
C VAL A 377 27.59 1.78 13.88
N SER A 378 27.09 0.54 13.84
CA SER A 378 26.63 -0.16 12.65
C SER A 378 25.21 0.28 12.30
N LEU A 379 25.06 1.04 11.23
CA LEU A 379 23.78 1.59 10.82
C LEU A 379 22.95 0.55 10.06
N MET A 380 21.72 0.36 10.49
CA MET A 380 20.74 -0.55 9.89
C MET A 380 19.87 0.26 8.93
N MET A 381 20.20 0.21 7.64
CA MET A 381 19.49 0.99 6.61
C MET A 381 18.66 0.09 5.72
N GLY A 382 17.36 0.40 5.62
CA GLY A 382 16.48 -0.09 4.57
C GLY A 382 16.67 0.69 3.26
N GLN A 383 16.06 0.23 2.16
CA GLN A 383 16.11 0.95 0.87
C GLN A 383 15.36 2.29 0.88
N SER A 384 14.39 2.43 1.79
CA SER A 384 13.63 3.65 2.05
C SER A 384 13.22 3.67 3.53
N ASN A 385 12.74 4.82 4.00
CA ASN A 385 12.11 4.91 5.31
C ASN A 385 10.86 4.01 5.40
N PRO A 386 10.51 3.52 6.61
CA PRO A 386 9.23 2.86 6.81
C PRO A 386 8.08 3.79 6.44
N HIS A 387 7.02 3.22 5.88
CA HIS A 387 5.74 3.90 5.89
C HIS A 387 5.34 4.16 7.36
N ILE A 388 4.82 5.36 7.65
CA ILE A 388 4.62 5.82 9.03
C ILE A 388 3.72 4.84 9.81
N MET A 389 2.63 4.40 9.19
CA MET A 389 1.70 3.48 9.83
C MET A 389 2.33 2.11 10.06
N ASP A 390 3.16 1.60 9.13
CA ASP A 390 3.83 0.31 9.30
C ASP A 390 4.72 0.29 10.55
N SER A 391 5.46 1.37 10.81
CA SER A 391 6.29 1.44 12.02
C SER A 391 5.48 1.66 13.30
N VAL A 392 4.33 2.35 13.24
CA VAL A 392 3.37 2.39 14.36
C VAL A 392 2.84 0.99 14.67
N LEU A 393 2.51 0.23 13.62
CA LEU A 393 2.02 -1.15 13.74
C LEU A 393 3.09 -2.06 14.36
N SER A 394 4.35 -1.96 13.93
CA SER A 394 5.47 -2.68 14.55
C SER A 394 5.53 -2.50 16.07
N VAL A 395 5.36 -1.28 16.58
CA VAL A 395 5.34 -1.01 18.02
C VAL A 395 4.11 -1.63 18.68
N ASN A 396 2.91 -1.36 18.16
CA ASN A 396 1.66 -1.86 18.74
C ASN A 396 1.60 -3.39 18.78
N ASN A 397 2.10 -4.07 17.76
CA ASN A 397 2.17 -5.52 17.74
C ASN A 397 3.11 -6.08 18.79
N ALA A 398 4.27 -5.44 18.98
CA ALA A 398 5.19 -5.84 20.04
C ALA A 398 4.58 -5.66 21.44
N LEU A 399 3.79 -4.60 21.65
CA LEU A 399 3.04 -4.39 22.90
C LEU A 399 1.96 -5.46 23.11
N ILE A 400 1.19 -5.79 22.08
CA ILE A 400 0.15 -6.84 22.14
C ILE A 400 0.76 -8.19 22.53
N LYS A 401 1.85 -8.59 21.85
CA LYS A 401 2.53 -9.87 22.06
C LYS A 401 3.31 -9.94 23.37
N GLY A 402 3.63 -8.80 23.98
CA GLY A 402 4.52 -8.74 25.13
C GLY A 402 5.99 -8.95 24.73
N ASP A 403 6.37 -8.39 23.59
CA ASP A 403 7.73 -8.42 23.02
C ASP A 403 8.47 -7.08 23.17
N LEU A 404 7.80 -6.05 23.69
CA LEU A 404 8.40 -4.74 24.00
C LEU A 404 8.17 -4.37 25.45
N TYR A 405 9.27 -4.07 26.15
CA TYR A 405 9.27 -3.57 27.52
C TYR A 405 10.12 -2.31 27.62
N ILE A 406 9.69 -1.38 28.46
CA ILE A 406 10.34 -0.09 28.69
C ILE A 406 10.63 0.03 30.18
N ASP A 407 11.86 0.36 30.55
CA ASP A 407 12.18 0.75 31.91
C ASP A 407 11.60 2.15 32.16
N THR A 408 10.32 2.21 32.52
CA THR A 408 9.58 3.49 32.66
C THR A 408 10.16 4.42 33.72
N ASN A 409 11.05 3.91 34.60
CA ASN A 409 11.76 4.72 35.58
C ASN A 409 12.98 5.41 34.95
N LYS A 410 13.70 4.72 34.05
CA LYS A 410 14.86 5.28 33.32
C LYS A 410 14.47 6.01 32.04
N CYS A 411 13.31 5.70 31.49
CA CYS A 411 12.78 6.27 30.24
C CYS A 411 11.46 7.04 30.46
N PRO A 412 11.39 8.02 31.39
CA PRO A 412 10.15 8.72 31.69
C PRO A 412 9.63 9.58 30.54
N ASN A 413 10.48 10.14 29.68
CA ASN A 413 10.04 10.94 28.55
C ASN A 413 9.45 10.09 27.44
N LEU A 414 10.10 8.98 27.08
CA LEU A 414 9.54 8.00 26.15
C LEU A 414 8.22 7.44 26.66
N THR A 415 8.14 7.09 27.95
CA THR A 415 6.90 6.60 28.57
C THR A 415 5.77 7.61 28.42
N ARG A 416 6.02 8.88 28.79
CA ARG A 416 5.05 9.97 28.63
C ARG A 416 4.67 10.17 27.16
N ALA A 417 5.62 10.02 26.25
CA ALA A 417 5.40 10.24 24.83
C ALA A 417 4.45 9.19 24.24
N ILE A 418 4.69 7.91 24.57
CA ILE A 418 3.83 6.79 24.14
C ILE A 418 2.42 6.92 24.74
N GLU A 419 2.29 7.43 25.97
CA GLU A 419 1.00 7.63 26.63
C GLU A 419 0.19 8.81 26.07
N GLN A 420 0.84 9.77 25.38
CA GLN A 420 0.23 11.05 25.02
C GLN A 420 0.16 11.32 23.51
N LEU A 421 0.87 10.56 22.68
CA LEU A 421 0.89 10.82 21.25
C LEU A 421 -0.47 10.49 20.63
N ALA A 422 -1.16 11.51 20.15
CA ALA A 422 -2.43 11.36 19.43
C ALA A 422 -2.19 11.35 17.91
N PHE A 423 -3.22 10.93 17.18
CA PHE A 423 -3.29 11.18 15.74
C PHE A 423 -3.72 12.63 15.50
N ASP A 424 -3.11 13.27 14.50
CA ASP A 424 -3.56 14.57 13.99
C ASP A 424 -4.89 14.40 13.26
N GLU A 425 -5.90 15.17 13.66
CA GLU A 425 -7.28 15.04 13.18
C GLU A 425 -7.41 15.22 11.66
N VAL A 426 -6.53 16.01 11.05
CA VAL A 426 -6.60 16.38 9.63
C VAL A 426 -5.84 15.39 8.76
N THR A 427 -4.60 15.09 9.14
CA THR A 427 -3.70 14.25 8.34
C THR A 427 -3.88 12.76 8.61
N GLN A 428 -4.52 12.41 9.74
CA GLN A 428 -4.70 11.04 10.22
C GLN A 428 -3.37 10.28 10.40
N MET A 429 -2.31 11.03 10.72
CA MET A 429 -0.96 10.53 11.02
C MET A 429 -0.61 10.90 12.47
N PRO A 430 0.37 10.25 13.11
CA PRO A 430 0.85 10.68 14.43
C PRO A 430 1.17 12.18 14.44
N GLU A 431 0.64 12.89 15.45
CA GLU A 431 0.77 14.35 15.55
C GLU A 431 2.25 14.78 15.55
N LYS A 432 2.58 15.72 14.66
CA LYS A 432 3.92 16.33 14.60
C LYS A 432 3.96 17.63 15.37
N ARG A 433 4.89 17.75 16.32
CA ARG A 433 5.07 18.96 17.12
C ARG A 433 6.31 19.73 16.66
N THR A 434 6.30 21.03 16.91
CA THR A 434 7.41 21.91 16.53
C THR A 434 8.26 22.26 17.75
N GLY A 435 9.56 22.07 17.66
CA GLY A 435 10.52 22.34 18.72
C GLY A 435 11.51 21.18 18.88
N PRO A 436 12.60 21.36 19.64
CA PRO A 436 13.52 20.27 19.92
C PRO A 436 12.97 19.33 21.00
N ALA A 437 13.18 18.02 20.84
CA ALA A 437 12.84 16.99 21.81
C ALA A 437 11.35 16.97 22.21
N THR A 438 10.49 17.06 21.20
CA THR A 438 9.04 16.97 21.36
C THR A 438 8.60 15.52 21.58
N ILE A 439 7.32 15.33 21.91
CA ILE A 439 6.75 14.00 22.19
C ILE A 439 6.92 13.05 20.99
N ASP A 440 6.75 13.55 19.78
CA ASP A 440 6.87 12.75 18.56
C ASP A 440 8.31 12.28 18.29
N ASP A 441 9.34 13.06 18.66
CA ASP A 441 10.74 12.68 18.48
C ASP A 441 11.09 11.37 19.22
N TRP A 442 10.58 11.22 20.46
CA TRP A 442 10.78 10.01 21.26
C TRP A 442 10.12 8.79 20.64
N THR A 443 8.89 8.98 20.16
CA THR A 443 8.12 7.89 19.57
C THR A 443 8.65 7.51 18.20
N ASP A 444 9.21 8.45 17.44
CA ASP A 444 9.85 8.18 16.15
C ASP A 444 11.14 7.38 16.35
N ALA A 445 11.97 7.77 17.32
CA ALA A 445 13.13 6.97 17.73
C ALA A 445 12.73 5.52 18.06
N LEU A 446 11.65 5.31 18.82
CA LEU A 446 11.13 3.97 19.09
C LEU A 446 10.62 3.25 17.85
N ARG A 447 9.85 3.94 17.01
CA ARG A 447 9.28 3.37 15.78
C ARG A 447 10.37 2.92 14.80
N TYR A 448 11.43 3.69 14.64
CA TYR A 448 12.55 3.30 13.77
C TYR A 448 13.27 2.07 14.29
N LEU A 449 13.51 1.99 15.60
CA LEU A 449 14.06 0.77 16.21
C LEU A 449 13.14 -0.43 15.97
N MET A 450 11.86 -0.31 16.34
CA MET A 450 10.91 -1.41 16.28
C MET A 450 10.62 -1.87 14.85
N TRP A 451 10.68 -0.97 13.87
CA TRP A 451 10.56 -1.35 12.47
C TRP A 451 11.71 -2.26 12.01
N VAL A 452 12.91 -2.12 12.58
CA VAL A 452 14.05 -2.99 12.24
C VAL A 452 13.97 -4.31 12.98
N VAL A 453 13.72 -4.28 14.30
CA VAL A 453 13.81 -5.47 15.16
C VAL A 453 12.52 -6.30 15.19
N ASN A 454 11.37 -5.69 14.87
CA ASN A 454 10.06 -6.35 14.83
C ASN A 454 9.19 -5.84 13.66
N PRO A 455 9.61 -6.08 12.40
CA PRO A 455 8.90 -5.57 11.23
C PRO A 455 7.58 -6.31 10.97
N VAL A 456 6.53 -5.57 10.61
CA VAL A 456 5.25 -6.14 10.14
C VAL A 456 5.28 -6.62 8.68
N THR A 457 6.24 -6.17 7.89
CA THR A 457 6.47 -6.60 6.50
C THR A 457 7.90 -7.10 6.34
N LYS A 458 8.17 -8.09 5.49
CA LYS A 458 9.57 -8.53 5.28
C LYS A 458 10.40 -7.38 4.66
N VAL A 459 11.31 -6.81 5.44
CA VAL A 459 12.24 -5.76 4.99
C VAL A 459 13.65 -6.34 4.93
N SER A 460 14.36 -6.12 3.82
CA SER A 460 15.79 -6.42 3.74
C SER A 460 16.60 -5.23 4.26
N PHE A 461 17.42 -5.44 5.29
CA PHE A 461 18.32 -4.41 5.81
C PHE A 461 19.75 -4.62 5.31
N SER A 462 20.45 -3.51 5.09
CA SER A 462 21.89 -3.50 4.87
C SER A 462 22.58 -2.86 6.06
N THR A 463 23.72 -3.42 6.46
CA THR A 463 24.56 -2.83 7.51
C THR A 463 25.59 -1.92 6.87
N TYR A 464 25.60 -0.66 7.27
CA TYR A 464 26.63 0.30 6.92
C TYR A 464 27.51 0.56 8.13
N ASN A 465 28.75 0.07 8.07
CA ASN A 465 29.80 0.50 8.99
C ASN A 465 30.48 1.70 8.34
N GLY A 466 30.67 2.81 9.07
CA GLY A 466 31.24 4.09 8.60
C GLY A 466 32.64 4.05 7.96
N LEU A 467 33.13 2.86 7.59
CA LEU A 467 34.36 2.57 6.85
C LEU A 467 34.10 2.06 5.41
N GLY A 468 32.86 2.12 4.92
CA GLY A 468 32.54 1.91 3.49
C GLY A 468 32.34 0.47 3.04
N GLN A 469 32.12 -0.48 3.95
CA GLN A 469 31.72 -1.85 3.60
C GLN A 469 30.22 -2.05 3.86
N LEU A 470 29.45 -2.15 2.78
CA LEU A 470 28.08 -2.65 2.80
C LEU A 470 28.15 -4.18 2.93
N SER A 471 27.65 -4.72 4.03
CA SER A 471 27.39 -6.15 4.15
C SER A 471 25.89 -6.39 4.32
N LYS A 472 25.36 -7.42 3.67
CA LYS A 472 23.96 -7.83 3.85
C LYS A 472 23.83 -8.40 5.27
N ALA A 473 22.96 -7.81 6.08
CA ALA A 473 22.50 -8.46 7.30
C ALA A 473 21.52 -9.59 6.91
N ALA A 474 21.59 -10.70 7.65
CA ALA A 474 20.82 -11.92 7.41
C ALA A 474 19.33 -11.74 7.71
#